data_AF-A0A1H7XR15-F1
#
_entry.id   AF-A0A1H7XR15-F1
#
_cell.length_a   1.000
_cell.length_b   1.000
_cell.length_c   1.000
_cell.angle_alpha   90.00
_cell.angle_beta   90.00
_cell.angle_gamma   90.00
#
_symmetry.space_group_name_H-M   'P 1'
#
loop_
_entity.id
_entity.type
_entity.pdbx_description
1 polymer ?
#
loop_
_entity_poly.entity_id
_entity_poly.type
_entity_poly.pdbx_seq_one_letter_code
_entity_poly.pdbx_strand_id
1 'polypeptide(L)'
;MIKTIAAWIGSYADHPEPRSALAGKIALVVASNQPFYPLYLYWIVGTAAWPAWLSLLSTPFFLAVPALAKRHSFAGRALLPLAGVGNTVFCVKLFGASSGVELFLFPCALLGTILFRPDERPKAAIVAALPFIAYLFVDAHLGQPVMMTSDYARLVALNGMSVAALIALIGLLCSTLLAAREV
;
A
#
# COMPACT_ATOMS: atom_id res chain seq x y z
N MET A 1 -6.21 -0.40 28.10
CA MET A 1 -6.84 -0.74 26.80
C MET A 1 -5.97 -0.34 25.60
N ILE A 2 -5.67 0.94 25.38
CA ILE A 2 -4.83 1.40 24.25
C ILE A 2 -3.43 0.76 24.24
N LYS A 3 -2.74 0.71 25.38
CA LYS A 3 -1.42 0.05 25.50
C LYS A 3 -1.47 -1.44 25.17
N THR A 4 -2.58 -2.11 25.50
CA THR A 4 -2.79 -3.54 25.25
C THR A 4 -3.03 -3.82 23.78
N ILE A 5 -3.80 -2.97 23.10
CA ILE A 5 -4.05 -3.06 21.65
C ILE A 5 -2.76 -2.79 20.87
N ALA A 6 -2.00 -1.76 21.24
CA ALA A 6 -0.72 -1.45 20.61
C ALA A 6 0.29 -2.62 20.75
N ALA A 7 0.35 -3.25 21.93
CA ALA A 7 1.19 -4.43 22.15
C ALA A 7 0.75 -5.63 21.29
N TRP A 8 -0.57 -5.84 21.15
CA TRP A 8 -1.12 -6.89 20.29
C TRP A 8 -0.80 -6.67 18.81
N ILE A 9 -0.98 -5.45 18.32
CA ILE A 9 -0.63 -5.06 16.93
C ILE A 9 0.87 -5.24 16.70
N GLY A 10 1.71 -4.84 17.67
CA GLY A 10 3.15 -5.07 17.65
C GLY A 10 3.48 -6.55 17.50
N SER A 11 2.99 -7.39 18.42
CA SER A 11 3.20 -8.84 18.39
C SER A 11 2.66 -9.51 17.11
N TYR A 12 1.61 -8.97 16.51
CA TYR A 12 1.10 -9.47 15.24
C TYR A 12 2.08 -9.19 14.10
N ALA A 13 2.66 -7.99 14.04
CA ALA A 13 3.66 -7.60 13.04
C ALA A 13 5.07 -8.15 13.30
N ASP A 14 5.36 -8.58 14.53
CA ASP A 14 6.68 -9.08 14.91
C ASP A 14 7.06 -10.33 14.14
N HIS A 15 8.30 -10.34 13.66
CA HIS A 15 8.87 -11.44 12.89
C HIS A 15 10.41 -11.45 13.07
N PRO A 16 11.05 -12.63 13.22
CA PRO A 16 12.51 -12.71 13.42
C PRO A 16 13.32 -12.11 12.26
N GLU A 17 12.84 -12.29 11.02
CA GLU A 17 13.42 -11.62 9.85
C GLU A 17 13.03 -10.12 9.79
N PRO A 18 14.00 -9.19 9.79
CA PRO A 18 13.73 -7.75 9.82
C PRO A 18 12.87 -7.22 8.66
N ARG A 19 13.04 -7.75 7.44
CA ARG A 19 12.28 -7.29 6.26
C ARG A 19 10.84 -7.79 6.24
N SER A 20 10.58 -8.95 6.83
CA SER A 20 9.23 -9.45 7.02
C SER A 20 8.52 -8.67 8.14
N ALA A 21 9.22 -8.30 9.21
CA ALA A 21 8.69 -7.40 10.23
C ALA A 21 8.37 -6.01 9.65
N LEU A 22 9.25 -5.48 8.79
CA LEU A 22 9.02 -4.23 8.06
C LEU A 22 7.75 -4.28 7.21
N ALA A 23 7.62 -5.32 6.39
CA ALA A 23 6.43 -5.52 5.56
C ALA A 23 5.17 -5.61 6.41
N GLY A 24 5.21 -6.33 7.53
CA GLY A 24 4.09 -6.42 8.46
C GLY A 24 3.68 -5.05 9.03
N LYS A 25 4.64 -4.25 9.50
CA LYS A 25 4.36 -2.89 10.03
C LYS A 25 3.72 -1.99 8.97
N ILE A 26 4.29 -1.96 7.77
CA ILE A 26 3.76 -1.14 6.67
C ILE A 26 2.36 -1.60 6.29
N ALA A 27 2.13 -2.91 6.19
CA ALA A 27 0.81 -3.47 5.87
C ALA A 27 -0.24 -3.08 6.90
N LEU A 28 0.10 -3.09 8.20
CA LEU A 28 -0.83 -2.66 9.25
C LEU A 28 -1.11 -1.17 9.22
N VAL A 29 -0.13 -0.32 8.88
CA VAL A 29 -0.37 1.12 8.66
C VAL A 29 -1.35 1.32 7.51
N VAL A 30 -1.13 0.65 6.38
CA VAL A 30 -2.02 0.74 5.21
C VAL A 30 -3.42 0.23 5.55
N ALA A 31 -3.54 -0.93 6.21
CA ALA A 31 -4.83 -1.48 6.64
C ALA A 31 -5.56 -0.57 7.63
N SER A 32 -4.83 0.11 8.52
CA SER A 32 -5.42 1.05 9.48
C SER A 32 -5.93 2.32 8.81
N ASN A 33 -5.35 2.70 7.66
CA ASN A 33 -5.78 3.87 6.89
C ASN A 33 -7.04 3.60 6.03
N GLN A 34 -7.26 2.35 5.60
CA GLN A 34 -8.39 1.95 4.75
C GLN A 34 -9.75 2.52 5.19
N PRO A 35 -10.19 2.43 6.47
CA PRO A 35 -11.49 2.96 6.88
C PRO A 35 -11.60 4.50 6.84
N PHE A 36 -10.48 5.23 6.88
CA PHE A 36 -10.48 6.70 6.88
C PHE A 36 -10.44 7.28 5.46
N TYR A 37 -9.89 6.54 4.50
CA TYR A 37 -9.74 7.01 3.13
C TYR A 37 -11.08 7.38 2.45
N PRO A 38 -12.17 6.58 2.55
CA PRO A 38 -13.48 6.98 2.06
C PRO A 38 -14.02 8.26 2.71
N LEU A 39 -13.69 8.51 3.98
CA LEU A 39 -14.12 9.71 4.70
C LEU A 39 -13.41 10.96 4.17
N TYR A 40 -12.11 10.86 3.87
CA TYR A 40 -11.35 11.96 3.26
C TYR A 40 -11.89 12.29 1.86
N LEU A 41 -12.23 11.28 1.07
CA LEU A 41 -12.82 11.49 -0.25
C LEU A 41 -14.23 12.10 -0.13
N TYR A 42 -15.07 11.60 0.78
CA TYR A 42 -16.40 12.17 1.03
C TYR A 42 -16.33 13.64 1.44
N TRP A 43 -15.32 14.04 2.22
CA TRP A 43 -15.10 15.44 2.57
C TRP A 43 -14.81 16.33 1.36
N ILE A 44 -14.19 15.79 0.31
CA ILE A 44 -13.81 16.56 -0.89
C ILE A 44 -14.94 16.57 -1.91
N VAL A 45 -15.53 15.41 -2.24
CA VAL A 45 -16.47 15.25 -3.37
C VAL A 45 -17.89 14.85 -2.93
N GLY A 46 -18.16 14.82 -1.63
CA GLY A 46 -19.47 14.47 -1.09
C GLY A 46 -19.90 13.04 -1.42
N THR A 47 -21.18 12.86 -1.75
CA THR A 47 -21.79 11.56 -2.06
C THR A 47 -21.19 10.86 -3.28
N ALA A 48 -20.49 11.60 -4.16
CA ALA A 48 -19.76 11.01 -5.28
C ALA A 48 -18.65 10.06 -4.81
N ALA A 49 -18.16 10.19 -3.57
CA ALA A 49 -17.11 9.34 -3.00
C ALA A 49 -17.57 7.91 -2.67
N TRP A 50 -18.85 7.56 -2.89
CA TRP A 50 -19.37 6.23 -2.52
C TRP A 50 -18.52 5.04 -3.05
N PRO A 51 -17.90 5.07 -4.25
CA PRO A 51 -17.10 3.94 -4.72
C PRO A 51 -15.88 3.67 -3.83
N ALA A 52 -15.43 4.66 -3.05
CA ALA A 52 -14.27 4.52 -2.18
C ALA A 52 -14.47 3.45 -1.11
N TRP A 53 -15.70 3.20 -0.67
CA TRP A 53 -15.99 2.12 0.27
C TRP A 53 -15.62 0.74 -0.29
N LEU A 54 -15.57 0.58 -1.61
CA LEU A 54 -15.14 -0.67 -2.24
C LEU A 54 -13.63 -0.91 -2.07
N SER A 55 -12.81 0.12 -1.86
CA SER A 55 -11.36 -0.07 -1.62
C SER A 55 -11.09 -0.91 -0.37
N LEU A 56 -12.04 -0.92 0.58
CA LEU A 56 -11.98 -1.74 1.79
C LEU A 56 -11.87 -3.24 1.50
N LEU A 57 -12.30 -3.70 0.32
CA LEU A 57 -12.14 -5.09 -0.12
C LEU A 57 -10.68 -5.54 -0.17
N SER A 58 -9.74 -4.59 -0.28
CA SER A 58 -8.30 -4.88 -0.23
C SER A 58 -7.76 -5.07 1.20
N THR A 59 -8.48 -4.60 2.22
CA THR A 59 -8.05 -4.63 3.64
C THR A 59 -7.66 -6.03 4.13
N PRO A 60 -8.42 -7.10 3.84
CA PRO A 60 -8.04 -8.46 4.25
C PRO A 60 -6.68 -8.89 3.73
N PHE A 61 -6.28 -8.46 2.52
CA PHE A 61 -4.98 -8.82 1.94
C PHE A 61 -3.83 -8.14 2.68
N PHE A 62 -3.98 -6.86 3.05
CA PHE A 62 -3.00 -6.16 3.88
C PHE A 62 -2.91 -6.77 5.28
N LEU A 63 -4.05 -7.08 5.91
CA LEU A 63 -4.07 -7.76 7.21
C LEU A 63 -3.47 -9.17 7.17
N ALA A 64 -3.53 -9.86 6.02
CA ALA A 64 -2.94 -11.18 5.85
C ALA A 64 -1.40 -11.17 5.72
N VAL A 65 -0.77 -10.02 5.48
CA VAL A 65 0.70 -9.92 5.30
C VAL A 65 1.48 -10.50 6.49
N PRO A 66 1.23 -10.07 7.76
CA PRO A 66 1.97 -10.64 8.90
C PRO A 66 1.66 -12.12 9.13
N ALA A 67 0.41 -12.55 8.97
CA ALA A 67 0.03 -13.95 9.11
C ALA A 67 0.71 -14.85 8.06
N LEU A 68 0.78 -14.39 6.81
CA LEU A 68 1.46 -15.12 5.74
C LEU A 68 2.98 -15.10 5.95
N ALA A 69 3.56 -13.99 6.40
CA ALA A 69 4.99 -13.90 6.70
C ALA A 69 5.44 -14.91 7.75
N LYS A 70 4.61 -15.15 8.79
CA LYS A 70 4.86 -16.17 9.83
C LYS A 70 4.92 -17.59 9.29
N ARG A 71 4.25 -17.88 8.16
CA ARG A 71 4.27 -19.19 7.49
C ARG A 71 5.33 -19.27 6.39
N HIS A 72 5.48 -18.19 5.62
CA HIS A 72 6.35 -18.13 4.46
C HIS A 72 6.83 -16.69 4.24
N SER A 73 8.01 -16.37 4.77
CA SER A 73 8.52 -15.00 4.86
C SER A 73 8.62 -14.29 3.50
N PHE A 74 9.03 -14.99 2.44
CA PHE A 74 9.04 -14.42 1.08
C PHE A 74 7.63 -14.07 0.59
N ALA A 75 6.65 -14.96 0.82
CA ALA A 75 5.29 -14.77 0.31
C ALA A 75 4.58 -13.65 1.06
N GLY A 76 4.78 -13.55 2.38
CA GLY A 76 4.28 -12.41 3.17
C GLY A 76 4.82 -11.08 2.67
N ARG A 77 6.14 -10.99 2.42
CA ARG A 77 6.77 -9.79 1.85
C ARG A 77 6.27 -9.44 0.45
N ALA A 78 6.02 -10.44 -0.40
CA ALA A 78 5.48 -10.25 -1.74
C ALA A 78 4.01 -9.84 -1.74
N LEU A 79 3.20 -10.37 -0.82
CA LEU A 79 1.77 -10.03 -0.74
C LEU A 79 1.54 -8.53 -0.55
N LEU A 80 2.38 -7.84 0.23
CA LEU A 80 2.24 -6.41 0.47
C LEU A 80 2.24 -5.55 -0.82
N PRO A 81 3.31 -5.52 -1.64
CA PRO A 81 3.31 -4.77 -2.89
C PRO A 81 2.29 -5.31 -3.91
N LEU A 82 2.02 -6.62 -3.94
CA LEU A 82 1.01 -7.19 -4.85
C LEU A 82 -0.41 -6.72 -4.50
N ALA A 83 -0.77 -6.73 -3.22
CA ALA A 83 -2.04 -6.18 -2.73
C ALA A 83 -2.11 -4.67 -2.96
N GLY A 84 -0.98 -3.96 -2.78
CA GLY A 84 -0.84 -2.55 -3.13
C GLY A 84 -1.17 -2.28 -4.60
N VAL A 85 -0.52 -2.98 -5.53
CA VAL A 85 -0.80 -2.84 -6.97
C VAL A 85 -2.25 -3.17 -7.29
N GLY A 86 -2.77 -4.30 -6.80
CA GLY A 86 -4.15 -4.70 -7.04
C GLY A 86 -5.15 -3.65 -6.54
N ASN A 87 -4.95 -3.14 -5.32
CA ASN A 87 -5.75 -2.06 -4.77
C ASN A 87 -5.64 -0.78 -5.60
N THR A 88 -4.43 -0.39 -6.02
CA THR A 88 -4.23 0.82 -6.82
C THR A 88 -4.92 0.71 -8.17
N VAL A 89 -4.75 -0.38 -8.91
CA VAL A 89 -5.43 -0.63 -10.19
C VAL A 89 -6.95 -0.60 -10.01
N PHE A 90 -7.45 -1.24 -8.95
CA PHE A 90 -8.88 -1.20 -8.62
C PHE A 90 -9.35 0.23 -8.32
N CYS A 91 -8.60 0.99 -7.53
CA CYS A 91 -8.92 2.39 -7.23
C CYS A 91 -8.84 3.30 -8.47
N VAL A 92 -7.95 3.04 -9.43
CA VAL A 92 -7.96 3.77 -10.71
C VAL A 92 -9.27 3.49 -11.45
N LYS A 93 -9.76 2.24 -11.47
CA LYS A 93 -11.09 1.96 -12.04
C LYS A 93 -12.21 2.69 -11.30
N LEU A 94 -12.11 2.82 -9.98
CA LEU A 94 -13.14 3.48 -9.17
C LEU A 94 -13.10 5.01 -9.32
N PHE A 95 -11.92 5.62 -9.31
CA PHE A 95 -11.76 7.07 -9.17
C PHE A 95 -11.28 7.78 -10.45
N GLY A 96 -10.66 7.03 -11.36
CA GLY A 96 -10.03 7.54 -12.58
C GLY A 96 -8.57 7.95 -12.36
N ALA A 97 -7.77 7.82 -13.42
CA ALA A 97 -6.36 8.25 -13.43
C ALA A 97 -6.21 9.72 -13.04
N SER A 98 -7.15 10.57 -13.47
CA SER A 98 -7.23 12.00 -13.13
C SER A 98 -7.29 12.30 -11.64
N SER A 99 -7.63 11.33 -10.77
CA SER A 99 -7.58 11.52 -9.32
C SER A 99 -6.16 11.42 -8.75
N GLY A 100 -5.17 11.01 -9.54
CA GLY A 100 -3.80 10.77 -9.11
C GLY A 100 -3.62 9.54 -8.22
N VAL A 101 -4.60 8.64 -8.15
CA VAL A 101 -4.53 7.45 -7.28
C VAL A 101 -3.53 6.41 -7.78
N GLU A 102 -3.21 6.40 -9.08
CA GLU A 102 -2.17 5.56 -9.67
C GLU A 102 -0.75 5.83 -9.12
N LEU A 103 -0.52 7.01 -8.53
CA LEU A 103 0.75 7.36 -7.89
C LEU A 103 1.11 6.40 -6.74
N PHE A 104 0.13 5.68 -6.17
CA PHE A 104 0.39 4.61 -5.19
C PHE A 104 1.16 3.41 -5.77
N LEU A 105 1.37 3.32 -7.08
CA LEU A 105 2.28 2.34 -7.69
C LEU A 105 3.74 2.64 -7.35
N PHE A 106 4.13 3.89 -7.08
CA PHE A 106 5.49 4.25 -6.67
C PHE A 106 5.94 3.61 -5.35
N PRO A 107 5.19 3.70 -4.24
CA PRO A 107 5.55 2.98 -3.02
C PRO A 107 5.51 1.46 -3.23
N CYS A 108 4.66 0.92 -4.11
CA CYS A 108 4.68 -0.51 -4.45
C CYS A 108 5.99 -0.92 -5.15
N ALA A 109 6.48 -0.11 -6.10
CA ALA A 109 7.78 -0.32 -6.75
C ALA A 109 8.93 -0.24 -5.76
N LEU A 110 8.91 0.76 -4.87
CA LEU A 110 9.87 0.88 -3.77
C LEU A 110 9.87 -0.38 -2.91
N LEU A 111 8.70 -0.84 -2.45
CA LEU A 111 8.58 -2.05 -1.63
C LEU A 111 9.08 -3.31 -2.38
N GLY A 112 8.78 -3.42 -3.67
CA GLY A 112 9.27 -4.49 -4.55
C GLY A 112 10.79 -4.55 -4.66
N THR A 113 11.51 -3.46 -4.38
CA THR A 113 12.99 -3.42 -4.45
C THR A 113 13.68 -3.53 -3.10
N ILE A 114 13.07 -3.02 -2.01
CA ILE A 114 13.70 -2.98 -0.68
C ILE A 114 13.41 -4.21 0.18
N LEU A 115 12.28 -4.89 -0.03
CA LEU A 115 11.85 -5.98 0.85
C LEU A 115 12.60 -7.29 0.57
N PHE A 116 13.25 -7.46 -0.57
CA PHE A 116 13.82 -8.74 -1.01
C PHE A 116 15.35 -8.79 -0.95
N ARG A 117 15.90 -9.95 -0.57
CA ARG A 117 17.34 -10.18 -0.42
C ARG A 117 18.03 -10.30 -1.76
N PRO A 118 19.34 -10.01 -1.86
CA PRO A 118 20.07 -10.11 -3.12
C PRO A 118 19.89 -11.47 -3.81
N ASP A 119 19.87 -12.57 -3.04
CA ASP A 119 19.64 -13.94 -3.49
C ASP A 119 18.19 -14.21 -3.94
N GLU A 120 17.23 -13.39 -3.50
CA GLU A 120 15.82 -13.49 -3.87
C GLU A 120 15.44 -12.60 -5.07
N ARG A 121 16.32 -11.69 -5.49
CA ARG A 121 16.05 -10.70 -6.54
C ARG A 121 15.53 -11.28 -7.85
N PRO A 122 16.05 -12.41 -8.39
CA PRO A 122 15.49 -12.98 -9.61
C PRO A 122 14.01 -13.37 -9.44
N LYS A 123 13.64 -13.91 -8.27
CA LYS A 123 12.25 -14.28 -7.94
C LYS A 123 11.38 -13.04 -7.69
N ALA A 124 11.96 -12.02 -7.05
CA ALA A 124 11.28 -10.77 -6.73
C ALA A 124 11.19 -9.79 -7.90
N ALA A 125 11.90 -10.03 -9.00
CA ALA A 125 11.93 -9.14 -10.17
C ALA A 125 10.51 -8.90 -10.71
N ILE A 126 9.66 -9.93 -10.73
CA ILE A 126 8.25 -9.78 -11.15
C ILE A 126 7.48 -8.85 -10.21
N VAL A 127 7.71 -8.94 -8.90
CA VAL A 127 7.06 -8.08 -7.89
C VAL A 127 7.53 -6.63 -8.02
N ALA A 128 8.81 -6.42 -8.34
CA ALA A 128 9.37 -5.09 -8.57
C ALA A 128 8.94 -4.47 -9.91
N ALA A 129 8.78 -5.29 -10.96
CA ALA A 129 8.38 -4.83 -12.29
C ALA A 129 6.88 -4.54 -12.40
N LEU A 130 6.04 -5.30 -11.67
CA LEU A 130 4.59 -5.24 -11.79
C LEU A 130 4.00 -3.82 -11.61
N PRO A 131 4.44 -2.98 -10.65
CA PRO A 131 3.91 -1.62 -10.52
C PRO A 131 4.20 -0.74 -11.74
N PHE A 132 5.35 -0.90 -12.40
CA PHE A 132 5.67 -0.18 -13.63
C PHE A 132 4.80 -0.67 -14.79
N ILE A 133 4.62 -1.98 -14.91
CA ILE A 133 3.73 -2.57 -15.91
C ILE A 133 2.31 -2.04 -15.68
N ALA A 134 1.80 -2.10 -14.45
CA ALA A 134 0.48 -1.57 -14.11
C ALA A 134 0.36 -0.10 -14.51
N TYR A 135 1.35 0.75 -14.18
CA TYR A 135 1.33 2.18 -14.51
C TYR A 135 1.18 2.43 -16.01
N LEU A 136 1.86 1.62 -16.86
CA LEU A 136 1.78 1.77 -18.31
C LEU A 136 0.43 1.38 -18.92
N PHE A 137 -0.35 0.52 -18.26
CA PHE A 137 -1.57 -0.06 -18.83
C PHE A 137 -2.86 0.38 -18.13
N VAL A 138 -2.77 0.96 -16.92
CA VAL A 138 -3.93 1.20 -16.05
C VAL A 138 -4.93 2.20 -16.65
N ASP A 139 -4.47 3.24 -17.33
CA ASP A 139 -5.38 4.25 -17.90
C ASP A 139 -6.00 3.77 -19.23
N ALA A 140 -5.21 3.12 -20.08
CA ALA A 140 -5.65 2.73 -21.43
C ALA A 140 -6.72 1.61 -21.47
N HIS A 141 -6.88 0.82 -20.39
CA HIS A 141 -7.69 -0.41 -20.43
C HIS A 141 -8.86 -0.45 -19.44
N LEU A 142 -8.96 0.49 -18.50
CA LEU A 142 -9.98 0.43 -17.45
C LEU A 142 -11.30 1.13 -17.82
N GLY A 143 -11.33 1.91 -18.91
CA GLY A 143 -12.52 2.64 -19.35
C GLY A 143 -12.93 3.74 -18.36
N GLN A 144 -14.18 4.18 -18.41
CA GLN A 144 -14.66 5.29 -17.58
C GLN A 144 -14.66 4.94 -16.08
N PRO A 145 -14.29 5.89 -15.20
CA PRO A 145 -14.32 5.68 -13.76
C PRO A 145 -15.74 5.60 -13.21
N VAL A 146 -15.90 4.97 -12.05
CA VAL A 146 -17.19 4.86 -11.35
C VAL A 146 -17.57 6.17 -10.64
N MET A 147 -16.59 6.84 -10.04
CA MET A 147 -16.76 8.13 -9.39
C MET A 147 -16.73 9.24 -10.45
N MET A 148 -17.83 9.99 -10.53
CA MET A 148 -17.97 11.14 -11.41
C MET A 148 -17.89 12.42 -10.56
N THR A 149 -16.85 13.22 -10.79
CA THR A 149 -16.61 14.48 -10.06
C THR A 149 -15.88 15.47 -10.96
N SER A 150 -15.96 16.77 -10.64
CA SER A 150 -15.14 17.82 -11.25
C SER A 150 -13.89 18.18 -10.44
N ASP A 151 -13.82 17.77 -9.17
CA ASP A 151 -12.79 18.23 -8.21
C ASP A 151 -11.49 17.40 -8.23
N TYR A 152 -11.07 16.93 -9.40
CA TYR A 152 -9.88 16.08 -9.55
C TYR A 152 -8.59 16.72 -9.02
N ALA A 153 -8.44 18.04 -9.12
CA ALA A 153 -7.25 18.73 -8.59
C ALA A 153 -7.07 18.53 -7.06
N ARG A 154 -8.16 18.53 -6.30
CA ARG A 154 -8.11 18.31 -4.84
C ARG A 154 -7.83 16.85 -4.51
N LEU A 155 -8.32 15.93 -5.35
CA LEU A 155 -8.02 14.50 -5.24
C LEU A 155 -6.55 14.20 -5.53
N VAL A 156 -5.97 14.82 -6.56
CA VAL A 156 -4.54 14.71 -6.87
C VAL A 156 -3.70 15.21 -5.70
N ALA A 157 -4.06 16.35 -5.10
CA ALA A 157 -3.37 16.87 -3.92
C ALA A 157 -3.44 15.89 -2.73
N LEU A 158 -4.62 15.34 -2.44
CA LEU A 158 -4.80 14.36 -1.36
C LEU A 158 -3.99 13.07 -1.58
N ASN A 159 -4.10 12.49 -2.78
CA ASN A 159 -3.43 11.24 -3.12
C ASN A 159 -1.91 11.44 -3.21
N GLY A 160 -1.45 12.54 -3.82
CA GLY A 160 -0.04 12.90 -3.88
C GLY A 160 0.59 13.08 -2.50
N MET A 161 -0.08 13.80 -1.59
CA MET A 161 0.38 13.95 -0.21
C MET A 161 0.42 12.61 0.53
N SER A 162 -0.59 11.76 0.32
CA SER A 162 -0.65 10.43 0.94
C SER A 162 0.47 9.50 0.45
N VAL A 163 0.78 9.55 -0.85
CA VAL A 163 1.90 8.81 -1.46
C VAL A 163 3.23 9.30 -0.91
N ALA A 164 3.45 10.61 -0.87
CA ALA A 164 4.67 11.21 -0.30
C ALA A 164 4.86 10.81 1.16
N ALA A 165 3.79 10.89 1.97
CA ALA A 165 3.82 10.50 3.38
C ALA A 165 4.14 9.00 3.55
N LEU A 166 3.56 8.13 2.73
CA LEU A 166 3.84 6.70 2.77
C LEU A 166 5.29 6.38 2.38
N ILE A 167 5.82 7.02 1.32
CA ILE A 167 7.23 6.86 0.93
C ILE A 167 8.16 7.33 2.06
N ALA A 168 7.88 8.49 2.66
CA ALA A 168 8.66 9.02 3.79
C ALA A 168 8.64 8.06 4.99
N LEU A 169 7.47 7.50 5.32
CA LEU A 169 7.33 6.50 6.38
C LEU A 169 8.13 5.22 6.07
N ILE A 170 8.05 4.71 4.84
CA ILE A 170 8.83 3.54 4.42
C ILE A 170 10.33 3.83 4.58
N GLY A 171 10.78 5.02 4.16
CA GLY A 171 12.17 5.47 4.31
C GLY A 171 12.60 5.52 5.78
N LEU A 172 11.77 6.10 6.66
CA LEU A 172 12.02 6.17 8.09
C LEU A 172 12.16 4.77 8.71
N LEU A 173 11.24 3.86 8.40
CA LEU A 173 11.28 2.49 8.91
C LEU A 173 12.51 1.72 8.38
N CYS A 174 12.90 1.94 7.12
CA CYS A 174 14.13 1.37 6.58
C CYS A 174 15.37 1.93 7.28
N SER A 175 15.41 3.24 7.54
CA SER A 175 16.50 3.88 8.27
C SER A 175 16.67 3.29 9.67
N THR A 176 15.57 3.01 10.38
CA THR A 176 15.62 2.36 11.70
C THR A 176 16.22 0.95 11.62
N LEU A 177 15.93 0.20 10.55
CA LEU A 177 16.51 -1.13 10.34
C LEU A 177 18.00 -1.10 10.02
N LEU A 178 18.46 -0.06 9.31
CA LEU A 178 19.89 0.12 9.00
C LEU A 178 20.65 0.46 10.29
N ALA A 179 20.15 1.42 11.08
CA ALA A 179 20.77 1.79 12.35
C ALA A 179 20.89 0.60 13.32
N ALA A 180 19.91 -0.29 13.36
CA ALA A 180 19.94 -1.50 14.20
C ALA A 180 21.01 -2.54 13.77
N ARG A 181 21.65 -2.37 12.61
CA ARG A 181 22.73 -3.24 12.10
C ARG A 181 24.12 -2.64 12.26
N GLU A 182 24.22 -1.37 12.63
CA GLU A 182 25.49 -0.67 12.87
C GLU A 182 26.03 -0.91 14.28
N VAL A 183 25.21 -1.52 15.16
CA VAL A 183 25.52 -1.89 16.55
C VAL A 183 25.78 -3.39 16.64
#